data_AF-A0A8J3SDY0-F1
#
_entry.id   AF-A0A8J3SDY0-F1
#
_cell.length_a   1.000
_cell.length_b   1.000
_cell.length_c   1.000
_cell.angle_alpha   90.00
_cell.angle_beta   90.00
_cell.angle_gamma   90.00
#
_symmetry.space_group_name_H-M   'P 1'
#
loop_
_entity.id
_entity.type
_entity.pdbx_description
1 polymer ?
#
loop_
_entity_poly.entity_id
_entity_poly.type
_entity_poly.pdbx_seq_one_letter_code
_entity_poly.pdbx_strand_id
1 'polypeptide(L)'
;MCNDAGFWGRGFVTAISRRWPEPKTAYRAWSRTGDGFTLGAVQLVQVADELWVANMVAQHGIRTAAGLRTAEGVRRGDHSAPIRYAALQQCLTALAEAAAARQASVHAPRIGAGLAGGEWERIKPLIITCLVERGVAVSVYDLDPAAARP
;
A
#
# COMPACT_ATOMS: atom_id res chain seq x y z
N MET A 1 0.25 0.14 1.15
CA MET A 1 -0.54 -0.22 -0.04
C MET A 1 -1.82 0.58 -0.05
N CYS A 2 -2.19 1.09 -1.22
CA CYS A 2 -3.37 1.89 -1.50
C CYS A 2 -4.14 1.30 -2.69
N ASN A 3 -5.40 1.71 -2.84
CA ASN A 3 -6.23 1.38 -4.01
C ASN A 3 -6.11 2.45 -5.10
N ASP A 4 -6.55 2.11 -6.29
CA ASP A 4 -6.66 2.99 -7.47
C ASP A 4 -7.98 3.78 -7.51
N ALA A 5 -8.74 3.83 -6.41
CA ALA A 5 -10.04 4.49 -6.34
C ALA A 5 -10.11 5.63 -5.30
N GLY A 6 -8.97 6.02 -4.73
CA GLY A 6 -8.88 7.16 -3.81
C GLY A 6 -9.43 6.90 -2.40
N PHE A 7 -9.81 5.65 -2.08
CA PHE A 7 -10.38 5.35 -0.77
C PHE A 7 -9.29 5.26 0.30
N TRP A 8 -9.46 6.03 1.38
CA TRP A 8 -8.55 6.04 2.53
C TRP A 8 -9.35 6.14 3.84
N GLY A 9 -9.40 5.04 4.61
CA GLY A 9 -10.17 5.04 5.86
C GLY A 9 -10.26 3.72 6.64
N ARG A 10 -9.67 2.61 6.19
CA ARG A 10 -9.73 1.33 6.92
C ARG A 10 -8.40 0.57 6.85
N GLY A 11 -8.00 -0.07 7.95
CA GLY A 11 -6.73 -0.79 8.08
C GLY A 11 -5.58 0.15 8.42
N PHE A 12 -4.34 -0.23 8.05
CA PHE A 12 -3.11 0.45 8.45
C PHE A 12 -3.07 1.97 8.16
N VAL A 13 -3.78 2.41 7.11
CA VAL A 13 -3.88 3.82 6.73
C VAL A 13 -4.46 4.72 7.83
N THR A 14 -5.25 4.17 8.78
CA THR A 14 -5.77 4.94 9.92
C THR A 14 -4.69 5.23 10.96
N ALA A 15 -3.76 4.29 11.21
CA ALA A 15 -2.62 4.49 12.09
C ALA A 15 -1.67 5.55 11.51
N ILE A 16 -1.40 5.50 10.20
CA ILE A 16 -0.63 6.54 9.50
C ILE A 16 -1.29 7.90 9.68
N SER A 17 -2.59 8.03 9.40
CA SER A 17 -3.30 9.32 9.53
C SER A 17 -3.40 9.86 10.95
N ARG A 18 -3.33 9.02 11.99
CA ARG A 18 -3.28 9.46 13.39
C ARG A 18 -1.93 10.10 13.71
N ARG A 19 -0.86 9.63 13.08
CA ARG A 19 0.50 10.13 13.31
C ARG A 19 0.89 11.28 12.38
N TRP A 20 0.54 11.17 11.10
CA TRP A 20 0.91 12.10 10.03
C TRP A 20 -0.27 12.32 9.06
N PRO A 21 -0.82 13.54 8.93
CA PRO A 21 -1.90 13.82 7.99
C PRO A 21 -1.46 13.92 6.52
N GLU A 22 -0.18 14.15 6.24
CA GLU A 22 0.39 14.45 4.93
C GLU A 22 0.19 13.29 3.93
N PRO A 23 0.46 12.01 4.26
CA PRO A 23 0.32 10.91 3.29
C PRO A 23 -1.11 10.76 2.76
N LYS A 24 -2.11 10.96 3.63
CA LYS A 24 -3.53 10.94 3.24
C LYS A 24 -3.87 12.11 2.32
N THR A 25 -3.38 13.30 2.65
CA THR A 25 -3.64 14.53 1.89
C THR A 25 -3.03 14.42 0.50
N ALA A 26 -1.77 14.00 0.41
CA ALA A 26 -1.05 13.78 -0.84
C ALA A 26 -1.71 12.69 -1.70
N TYR A 27 -2.10 11.55 -1.11
CA TYR A 27 -2.77 10.48 -1.84
C TYR A 27 -4.14 10.91 -2.38
N ARG A 28 -4.94 11.62 -1.58
CA ARG A 28 -6.25 12.12 -2.03
C ARG A 28 -6.11 13.22 -3.09
N ALA A 29 -5.07 14.04 -3.03
CA ALA A 29 -4.78 15.00 -4.09
C ALA A 29 -4.42 14.27 -5.38
N TRP A 30 -3.51 13.31 -5.30
CA TRP A 30 -3.06 12.49 -6.41
C TRP A 30 -4.21 11.72 -7.08
N SER A 31 -5.10 11.12 -6.30
CA SER A 31 -6.28 10.44 -6.82
C SER A 31 -7.29 11.38 -7.50
N ARG A 32 -7.38 12.65 -7.07
CA ARG A 32 -8.26 13.64 -7.70
C ARG A 32 -7.69 14.19 -8.99
N THR A 33 -6.38 14.39 -9.07
CA THR A 33 -5.73 14.88 -10.28
C THR A 33 -5.64 13.79 -11.34
N GLY A 34 -5.55 12.51 -10.93
CA GLY A 34 -5.43 11.37 -11.84
C GLY A 34 -4.05 11.23 -12.49
N ASP A 35 -3.25 12.29 -12.51
CA ASP A 35 -1.91 12.30 -13.11
C ASP A 35 -0.99 11.26 -12.45
N GLY A 36 -0.57 10.27 -13.23
CA GLY A 36 0.22 9.12 -12.77
C GLY A 36 -0.48 8.23 -11.73
N PHE A 37 -1.75 8.46 -11.39
CA PHE A 37 -2.49 7.68 -10.39
C PHE A 37 -3.01 6.38 -10.99
N THR A 38 -2.13 5.40 -11.10
CA THR A 38 -2.42 4.10 -11.72
C THR A 38 -1.85 2.94 -10.90
N LEU A 39 -2.36 1.74 -11.15
CA LEU A 39 -1.80 0.51 -10.60
C LEU A 39 -0.31 0.40 -10.95
N GLY A 40 0.52 0.11 -9.94
CA GLY A 40 1.96 0.03 -10.06
C GLY A 40 2.69 1.31 -9.65
N ALA A 41 1.98 2.43 -9.51
CA ALA A 41 2.58 3.70 -9.17
C ALA A 41 2.86 3.83 -7.66
N VAL A 42 3.91 4.60 -7.33
CA VAL A 42 4.32 4.91 -5.96
C VAL A 42 4.45 6.42 -5.79
N GLN A 43 3.83 6.95 -4.74
CA GLN A 43 4.06 8.31 -4.28
C GLN A 43 4.82 8.27 -2.95
N LEU A 44 5.97 8.94 -2.88
CA LEU A 44 6.73 9.14 -1.65
C LEU A 44 6.36 10.47 -1.02
N VAL A 45 6.02 10.42 0.27
CA VAL A 45 5.66 11.60 1.06
C VAL A 45 6.58 11.66 2.26
N GLN A 46 7.40 12.72 2.35
CA GLN A 46 8.27 12.93 3.51
C GLN A 46 7.41 13.32 4.71
N VAL A 47 7.63 12.68 5.85
CA VAL A 47 6.88 12.89 7.10
C VAL A 47 7.78 13.26 8.29
N ALA A 48 9.10 13.09 8.13
CA ALA A 48 10.16 13.65 8.99
C ALA A 48 11.48 13.71 8.18
N ASP A 49 12.52 14.30 8.75
CA ASP A 49 13.81 14.54 8.08
C ASP A 49 14.36 13.31 7.36
N GLU A 50 14.31 12.14 8.00
CA GLU A 50 14.80 10.87 7.46
C GLU A 50 13.69 9.80 7.30
N LEU A 51 12.42 10.23 7.22
CA LEU A 51 11.29 9.29 7.14
C LEU A 51 10.30 9.65 6.04
N TRP A 52 9.98 8.65 5.22
CA TRP A 52 9.00 8.74 4.15
C TRP A 52 7.93 7.67 4.26
N VAL A 53 6.72 8.02 3.85
CA VAL A 53 5.63 7.06 3.62
C VAL A 53 5.48 6.83 2.12
N ALA A 54 5.51 5.55 1.72
CA ALA A 54 5.29 5.12 0.34
C ALA A 54 3.83 4.72 0.11
N ASN A 55 3.07 5.59 -0.57
CA ASN A 55 1.74 5.30 -1.07
C ASN A 55 1.84 4.45 -2.36
N MET A 56 1.88 3.13 -2.20
CA MET A 56 1.94 2.18 -3.32
C MET A 56 0.55 1.77 -3.82
N VAL A 57 0.19 2.10 -5.06
CA VAL A 57 -1.12 1.78 -5.67
C VAL A 57 -1.08 0.37 -6.25
N ALA A 58 -1.56 -0.61 -5.48
CA ALA A 58 -1.46 -2.04 -5.82
C ALA A 58 -2.75 -2.81 -5.53
N GLN A 59 -3.87 -2.09 -5.38
CA GLN A 59 -5.19 -2.66 -5.19
C GLN A 59 -6.16 -2.02 -6.19
N HIS A 60 -6.98 -2.84 -6.83
CA HIS A 60 -8.07 -2.37 -7.66
C HIS A 60 -9.34 -2.24 -6.82
N GLY A 61 -9.79 -1.01 -6.58
CA GLY A 61 -10.93 -0.71 -5.73
C GLY A 61 -10.80 -1.22 -4.29
N ILE A 62 -11.94 -1.35 -3.62
CA ILE A 62 -12.08 -1.93 -2.29
C ILE A 62 -13.24 -2.91 -2.23
N ARG A 63 -13.11 -3.96 -1.41
CA ARG A 63 -14.19 -4.91 -1.17
C ARG A 63 -15.21 -4.33 -0.18
N THR A 64 -16.49 -4.40 -0.53
CA THR A 64 -17.62 -4.04 0.33
C THR A 64 -18.60 -5.21 0.46
N ALA A 65 -19.61 -5.09 1.31
CA ALA A 65 -20.67 -6.11 1.44
C ALA A 65 -21.46 -6.29 0.13
N ALA A 66 -21.64 -5.22 -0.65
CA ALA A 66 -22.40 -5.26 -1.90
C ALA A 66 -21.59 -5.78 -3.11
N GLY A 67 -20.25 -5.80 -3.00
CA GLY A 67 -19.34 -6.13 -4.10
C GLY A 67 -18.10 -5.22 -4.13
N LEU A 68 -17.39 -5.23 -5.26
CA LEU A 68 -16.18 -4.44 -5.49
C LEU A 68 -16.55 -2.99 -5.79
N ARG A 69 -16.02 -2.06 -5.00
CA ARG A 69 -16.20 -0.61 -5.21
C ARG A 69 -14.94 -0.02 -5.83
N THR A 70 -15.07 0.57 -7.01
CA THR A 70 -14.01 1.24 -7.77
C THR A 70 -14.29 2.74 -7.87
N ALA A 71 -13.52 3.47 -8.67
CA ALA A 71 -13.78 4.88 -8.95
C ALA A 71 -15.08 5.07 -9.76
N GLU A 72 -15.45 4.09 -10.58
CA GLU A 72 -16.63 4.12 -11.46
C GLU A 72 -17.93 3.74 -10.74
N GLY A 73 -17.84 3.18 -9.52
CA GLY A 73 -19.01 2.80 -8.73
C GLY A 73 -18.88 1.42 -8.07
N VAL A 74 -20.02 0.82 -7.74
CA VAL A 74 -20.06 -0.51 -7.11
C VAL A 74 -20.46 -1.57 -8.13
N ARG A 75 -19.56 -2.51 -8.38
CA ARG A 75 -19.83 -3.73 -9.16
C ARG A 75 -20.47 -4.77 -8.26
N ARG A 76 -21.82 -4.78 -8.23
CA ARG A 76 -22.59 -5.65 -7.34
C ARG A 76 -22.30 -7.13 -7.62
N GLY A 77 -22.11 -7.93 -6.58
CA GLY A 77 -21.80 -9.36 -6.67
C GLY A 77 -20.36 -9.72 -7.05
N ASP A 78 -19.52 -8.75 -7.42
CA ASP A 78 -18.09 -8.99 -7.62
C ASP A 78 -17.37 -8.98 -6.26
N HIS A 79 -16.84 -10.12 -5.84
CA HIS A 79 -16.07 -10.26 -4.60
C HIS A 79 -14.60 -10.62 -4.84
N SER A 80 -14.10 -10.35 -6.04
CA SER A 80 -12.69 -10.54 -6.37
C SER A 80 -11.77 -9.81 -5.38
N ALA A 81 -10.63 -10.43 -5.08
CA ALA A 81 -9.64 -9.85 -4.18
C ALA A 81 -9.11 -8.54 -4.79
N PRO A 82 -9.11 -7.41 -4.06
CA PRO A 82 -8.61 -6.14 -4.59
C PRO A 82 -7.13 -6.16 -4.94
N ILE A 83 -6.30 -7.00 -4.29
CA ILE A 83 -4.85 -7.04 -4.57
C ILE A 83 -4.54 -7.30 -6.05
N ARG A 84 -3.50 -6.62 -6.56
CA ARG A 84 -2.96 -6.84 -7.91
C ARG A 84 -1.47 -7.13 -7.80
N TYR A 85 -1.09 -8.40 -7.94
CA TYR A 85 0.29 -8.85 -7.71
C TYR A 85 1.30 -8.23 -8.68
N ALA A 86 0.95 -8.07 -9.96
CA ALA A 86 1.81 -7.39 -10.93
C ALA A 86 2.05 -5.92 -10.54
N ALA A 87 1.01 -5.21 -10.11
CA ALA A 87 1.10 -3.84 -9.63
C ALA A 87 1.94 -3.74 -8.34
N LEU A 88 1.80 -4.72 -7.44
CA LEU A 88 2.62 -4.80 -6.23
C LEU A 88 4.10 -4.98 -6.58
N GLN A 89 4.42 -5.86 -7.53
CA GLN A 89 5.80 -6.08 -7.99
C GLN A 89 6.40 -4.80 -8.58
N GLN A 90 5.64 -4.07 -9.40
CA GLN A 90 6.04 -2.75 -9.95
C GLN A 90 6.31 -1.74 -8.82
N CYS A 91 5.39 -1.64 -7.86
CA CYS A 91 5.55 -0.74 -6.71
C CYS A 91 6.81 -1.08 -5.90
N LEU A 92 7.05 -2.36 -5.60
CA LEU A 92 8.21 -2.80 -4.83
C LEU A 92 9.51 -2.55 -5.58
N THR A 93 9.52 -2.74 -6.91
CA THR A 93 10.66 -2.44 -7.79
C THR A 93 11.01 -0.95 -7.72
N ALA A 94 10.03 -0.07 -7.88
CA ALA A 94 10.22 1.38 -7.80
C ALA A 94 10.63 1.83 -6.39
N LEU A 95 10.08 1.19 -5.35
CA LEU A 95 10.47 1.45 -3.96
C LEU A 95 11.92 1.04 -3.70
N ALA A 96 12.42 -0.04 -4.31
CA ALA A 96 13.80 -0.46 -4.20
C ALA A 96 14.77 0.61 -4.72
N GLU A 97 14.47 1.16 -5.90
CA GLU A 97 15.26 2.24 -6.51
C GLU A 97 15.26 3.50 -5.63
N ALA A 98 14.08 3.88 -5.12
CA ALA A 98 13.95 5.02 -4.24
C ALA A 98 14.68 4.84 -2.91
N ALA A 99 14.65 3.63 -2.34
CA ALA A 99 15.36 3.28 -1.10
C ALA A 99 16.87 3.27 -1.32
N ALA A 100 17.35 2.68 -2.41
CA ALA A 100 18.78 2.66 -2.77
C ALA A 100 19.32 4.09 -2.95
N ALA A 101 18.60 4.95 -3.67
CA ALA A 101 18.98 6.35 -3.87
C ALA A 101 19.07 7.16 -2.56
N ARG A 102 18.43 6.70 -1.49
CA ARG A 102 18.41 7.34 -0.17
C ARG A 102 19.19 6.58 0.89
N GLN A 103 19.82 5.45 0.55
CA GLN A 103 20.42 4.51 1.50
C GLN A 103 19.45 4.12 2.64
N ALA A 104 18.16 3.99 2.32
CA ALA A 104 17.09 3.79 3.29
C ALA A 104 16.73 2.30 3.46
N SER A 105 16.27 1.93 4.65
CA SER A 105 15.56 0.68 4.92
C SER A 105 14.06 0.81 4.64
N VAL A 106 13.40 -0.32 4.36
CA VAL A 106 11.94 -0.39 4.17
C VAL A 106 11.28 -1.03 5.39
N HIS A 107 10.26 -0.35 5.90
CA HIS A 107 9.46 -0.76 7.04
C HIS A 107 8.01 -0.91 6.60
N ALA A 108 7.43 -2.09 6.79
CA ALA A 108 6.08 -2.39 6.32
C ALA A 108 5.30 -3.24 7.32
N PRO A 109 3.98 -3.06 7.49
CA PRO A 109 3.16 -4.11 8.10
C PRO A 109 3.15 -5.34 7.20
N ARG A 110 2.51 -6.45 7.63
CA ARG A 110 2.16 -7.56 6.75
C ARG A 110 1.15 -7.11 5.65
N ILE A 111 1.66 -6.47 4.61
CA ILE A 111 0.88 -5.83 3.55
C ILE A 111 0.08 -6.85 2.75
N GLY A 112 -1.09 -6.43 2.25
CA GLY A 112 -1.93 -7.22 1.35
C GLY A 112 -2.65 -8.45 1.96
N ALA A 113 -2.20 -8.95 3.12
CA ALA A 113 -2.73 -10.16 3.76
C ALA A 113 -4.08 -10.00 4.51
N GLY A 114 -4.65 -8.79 4.56
CA GLY A 114 -5.89 -8.49 5.28
C GLY A 114 -7.06 -8.15 4.36
N LEU A 115 -7.54 -6.90 4.43
CA LEU A 115 -8.73 -6.41 3.71
C LEU A 115 -8.65 -6.59 2.18
N ALA A 116 -7.44 -6.63 1.63
CA ALA A 116 -7.18 -6.81 0.20
C ALA A 116 -7.25 -8.28 -0.26
N GLY A 117 -7.35 -9.24 0.66
CA GLY A 117 -7.48 -10.67 0.35
C GLY A 117 -6.28 -11.30 -0.35
N GLY A 118 -5.08 -10.73 -0.18
CA GLY A 118 -3.85 -11.32 -0.70
C GLY A 118 -3.32 -12.44 0.18
N GLU A 119 -2.59 -13.36 -0.43
CA GLU A 119 -1.94 -14.46 0.26
C GLU A 119 -0.50 -14.07 0.60
N TRP A 120 -0.14 -14.16 1.89
CA TRP A 120 1.21 -13.80 2.33
C TRP A 120 2.29 -14.65 1.64
N GLU A 121 2.01 -15.92 1.38
CA GLU A 121 2.90 -16.83 0.64
C GLU A 121 3.20 -16.36 -0.79
N ARG A 122 2.35 -15.51 -1.37
CA ARG A 122 2.59 -14.87 -2.68
C ARG A 122 3.25 -13.51 -2.57
N ILE A 123 2.99 -12.78 -1.49
CA ILE A 123 3.53 -11.43 -1.26
C ILE A 123 4.97 -11.47 -0.76
N LYS A 124 5.28 -12.40 0.17
CA LYS A 124 6.61 -12.53 0.77
C LYS A 124 7.70 -12.76 -0.28
N PRO A 125 7.55 -13.68 -1.27
CA PRO A 125 8.54 -13.82 -2.34
C PRO A 125 8.74 -12.52 -3.14
N LEU A 126 7.68 -11.76 -3.42
CA LEU A 126 7.80 -10.49 -4.13
C LEU A 126 8.62 -9.46 -3.33
N ILE A 127 8.41 -9.38 -2.01
CA ILE A 127 9.22 -8.52 -1.13
C ILE A 127 10.69 -8.95 -1.16
N ILE A 128 10.96 -10.25 -1.08
CA ILE A 128 12.33 -10.79 -1.12
C ILE A 128 13.01 -10.42 -2.44
N THR A 129 12.40 -10.78 -3.57
CA THR A 129 13.00 -10.58 -4.90
C THR A 129 13.11 -9.10 -5.29
N CYS A 130 12.12 -8.28 -4.94
CA CYS A 130 12.11 -6.88 -5.37
C CYS A 130 12.91 -5.96 -4.45
N LEU A 131 13.09 -6.29 -3.18
CA LEU A 131 13.77 -5.42 -2.19
C LEU A 131 15.02 -6.08 -1.62
N VAL A 132 14.88 -7.24 -0.97
CA VAL A 132 15.96 -7.86 -0.19
C VAL A 132 17.12 -8.30 -1.07
N GLU A 133 16.83 -9.01 -2.17
CA GLU A 133 17.85 -9.44 -3.14
C GLU A 133 18.55 -8.27 -3.85
N ARG A 134 17.97 -7.05 -3.76
CA ARG A 134 18.57 -5.80 -4.25
C ARG A 134 19.33 -5.03 -3.17
N GLY A 135 19.55 -5.63 -2.00
CA GLY A 135 20.32 -5.05 -0.90
C GLY A 135 19.54 -4.07 -0.01
N VAL A 136 18.21 -3.97 -0.17
CA VAL A 136 17.38 -3.12 0.71
C VAL A 136 17.06 -3.89 1.99
N ALA A 137 17.43 -3.33 3.14
CA ALA A 137 17.04 -3.89 4.44
C ALA A 137 15.53 -3.74 4.64
N VAL A 138 14.82 -4.84 4.93
CA VAL A 138 13.36 -4.85 5.10
C VAL A 138 12.96 -5.38 6.47
N SER A 139 12.10 -4.64 7.18
CA SER A 139 11.43 -5.09 8.40
C SER A 139 9.92 -5.20 8.17
N VAL A 140 9.35 -6.38 8.43
CA VAL A 140 7.91 -6.64 8.38
C VAL A 140 7.35 -6.74 9.79
N TYR A 141 6.34 -5.92 10.08
CA TYR A 141 5.68 -5.87 11.38
C TYR A 141 4.35 -6.62 11.35
N ASP A 142 4.18 -7.53 12.32
CA ASP A 142 2.88 -8.08 12.67
C ASP A 142 2.32 -7.30 13.85
N LEU A 143 1.07 -6.88 13.72
CA LEU A 143 0.36 -6.22 14.80
C LEU A 143 -0.36 -7.29 15.59
N ASP A 144 0.04 -7.51 16.84
CA ASP A 144 -0.64 -8.43 17.74
C ASP A 144 -2.09 -7.95 17.94
N PRO A 145 -3.11 -8.74 17.54
CA PRO A 145 -4.51 -8.38 17.74
C PRO A 145 -4.88 -8.17 19.21
N ALA A 146 -4.15 -8.77 20.15
CA ALA A 146 -4.39 -8.64 21.59
C ALA A 146 -3.88 -7.30 22.15
N ALA A 147 -2.80 -6.75 21.60
CA ALA A 147 -2.20 -5.49 22.04
C ALA A 147 -2.97 -4.23 21.56
N ALA A 148 -4.00 -4.39 20.74
CA ALA A 148 -4.77 -3.30 20.13
C ALA A 148 -6.12 -3.02 20.81
N ARG A 149 -6.45 -3.68 21.94
CA ARG A 149 -7.60 -3.29 22.76
C ARG A 149 -7.18 -2.15 23.70
N PRO A 150 -7.95 -1.03 23.75
CA PRO A 150 -7.76 0.00 24.76
C PRO A 150 -8.05 -0.53 26.17
#